data_AF-A0ABD0RXT2-F1
#
_entry.id   AF-A0ABD0RXT2-F1
#
_cell.length_a   1.000
_cell.length_b   1.000
_cell.length_c   1.000
_cell.angle_alpha   90.00
_cell.angle_beta   90.00
_cell.angle_gamma   90.00
#
_symmetry.space_group_name_H-M   'P 1'
#
loop_
_entity.id
_entity.type
_entity.pdbx_description
1 polymer ?
#
loop_
_entity_poly.entity_id
_entity_poly.type
_entity_poly.pdbx_seq_one_letter_code
_entity_poly.pdbx_strand_id
1 'polypeptide(L)'
;MTEGDSVRLTCKSSCTLTDRATFIWYRNSQPLTERRDRNNELLLQYSCALHGHTYISPAVHLNVMYPPKNVLVSIIQSAQFWEGDSVTVTVICSSDANPPALNFSWFKEDESSAVGSGQSFSALQSGRFYCEAHNQHGSQRSDAVAVTVK
;
A
#
# COMPACT_ATOMS: atom_id res chain seq x y z
N MET A 1 -5.73 12.51 -0.74
CA MET A 1 -6.47 12.40 0.53
C MET A 1 -5.84 11.30 1.34
N THR A 2 -5.90 11.38 2.67
CA THR A 2 -5.37 10.36 3.56
C THR A 2 -6.43 9.35 3.95
N GLU A 3 -6.01 8.13 4.26
CA GLU A 3 -6.91 7.13 4.82
C GLU A 3 -7.58 7.64 6.10
N GLY A 4 -8.90 7.48 6.19
CA GLY A 4 -9.73 8.00 7.28
C GLY A 4 -10.39 9.34 6.99
N ASP A 5 -9.99 10.04 5.93
CA ASP A 5 -10.64 11.29 5.52
C ASP A 5 -12.07 11.05 5.04
N SER A 6 -13.01 11.88 5.48
CA SER A 6 -14.35 11.93 4.92
C SER A 6 -14.38 12.83 3.69
N VAL A 7 -14.98 12.33 2.60
CA VAL A 7 -14.97 13.01 1.31
C VAL A 7 -16.38 13.18 0.79
N ARG A 8 -16.69 14.36 0.26
CA ARG A 8 -18.00 14.67 -0.33
C ARG A 8 -17.86 14.87 -1.83
N LEU A 9 -18.38 13.92 -2.60
CA LEU A 9 -18.51 14.06 -4.04
C LEU A 9 -19.82 14.80 -4.36
N THR A 10 -19.77 15.71 -5.34
CA THR A 10 -20.94 16.47 -5.78
C THR A 10 -21.13 16.29 -7.27
N CYS A 11 -22.31 15.85 -7.68
CA CYS A 11 -22.70 15.79 -9.09
C CYS A 11 -23.40 17.10 -9.46
N LYS A 12 -22.98 17.74 -10.55
CA LYS A 12 -23.59 18.97 -11.06
C LYS A 12 -23.96 18.79 -12.52
N SER A 13 -25.13 19.26 -12.90
CA SER A 13 -25.57 19.35 -14.29
C SER A 13 -25.68 20.81 -14.69
N SER A 14 -25.42 21.11 -15.96
CA SER A 14 -25.69 22.42 -16.57
C SER A 14 -27.15 22.58 -17.02
N CYS A 15 -27.93 21.50 -17.02
CA CYS A 15 -29.35 21.55 -17.37
C CYS A 15 -30.18 22.18 -16.23
N THR A 16 -31.27 22.86 -16.60
CA THR A 16 -32.31 23.26 -15.66
C THR A 16 -33.12 22.02 -15.26
N LEU A 17 -32.82 21.49 -14.07
CA LEU A 17 -33.46 20.29 -13.54
C LEU A 17 -34.74 20.65 -12.79
N THR A 18 -35.74 19.78 -12.86
CA THR A 18 -36.92 19.84 -11.98
C THR A 18 -36.59 19.22 -10.62
N ASP A 19 -37.39 19.52 -9.59
CA ASP A 19 -37.22 18.96 -8.24
C ASP A 19 -37.29 17.42 -8.17
N ARG A 20 -37.73 16.76 -9.24
CA ARG A 20 -37.81 15.30 -9.36
C ARG A 20 -36.57 14.66 -9.98
N ALA A 21 -35.60 15.46 -10.41
CA ALA A 21 -34.36 14.95 -10.99
C ALA A 21 -33.57 14.16 -9.94
N THR A 22 -33.17 12.95 -10.29
CA THR A 22 -32.35 12.08 -9.44
C THR A 22 -31.02 11.76 -10.13
N PHE A 23 -29.96 11.62 -9.36
CA PHE A 23 -28.64 11.25 -9.86
C PHE A 23 -28.30 9.82 -9.43
N ILE A 24 -27.66 9.08 -10.32
CA ILE A 24 -27.07 7.77 -10.03
C ILE A 24 -25.56 7.95 -9.93
N TRP A 25 -24.98 7.37 -8.90
CA TRP A 25 -23.53 7.32 -8.73
C TRP A 25 -22.99 5.98 -9.20
N TYR A 26 -21.81 6.00 -9.77
CA TYR A 26 -21.07 4.82 -10.19
C TYR A 26 -19.72 4.78 -9.48
N ARG A 27 -19.33 3.59 -9.02
CA ARG A 27 -18.01 3.25 -8.50
C ARG A 27 -17.41 2.18 -9.40
N ASN A 28 -16.26 2.44 -10.00
CA ASN A 28 -15.59 1.53 -10.94
C ASN A 28 -16.55 1.03 -12.04
N SER A 29 -17.33 1.95 -12.61
CA SER A 29 -18.37 1.71 -13.62
C SER A 29 -19.56 0.85 -13.16
N GLN A 30 -19.65 0.49 -11.88
CA GLN A 30 -20.79 -0.20 -11.29
C GLN A 30 -21.70 0.78 -10.55
N PRO A 31 -23.03 0.67 -10.65
CA PRO A 31 -23.94 1.55 -9.93
C PRO A 31 -23.78 1.33 -8.42
N LEU A 32 -23.53 2.42 -7.69
CA LEU A 32 -23.49 2.43 -6.23
C LEU A 32 -24.90 2.15 -5.71
N THR A 33 -25.14 0.90 -5.35
CA THR A 33 -26.26 0.50 -4.51
C THR A 33 -25.81 0.57 -3.05
N GLU A 34 -26.71 0.76 -2.08
CA GLU A 34 -26.38 0.89 -0.64
C GLU A 34 -25.64 -0.32 -0.03
N ARG A 35 -25.23 -1.31 -0.83
CA ARG A 35 -24.37 -2.40 -0.39
C ARG A 35 -23.00 -1.86 -0.02
N ARG A 36 -22.61 -2.20 1.22
CA ARG A 36 -21.32 -1.89 1.80
C ARG A 36 -20.26 -2.79 1.16
N ASP A 37 -19.82 -2.44 -0.05
CA ASP A 37 -18.76 -3.17 -0.73
C ASP A 37 -17.43 -2.92 -0.01
N ARG A 38 -16.95 -3.95 0.70
CA ARG A 38 -15.67 -3.99 1.43
C ARG A 38 -14.46 -4.17 0.49
N ASN A 39 -14.53 -3.66 -0.73
CA ASN A 39 -13.40 -3.74 -1.65
C ASN A 39 -12.48 -2.54 -1.40
N ASN A 40 -11.31 -2.79 -0.83
CA ASN A 40 -10.20 -1.84 -0.69
C ASN A 40 -9.43 -1.77 -2.02
N GLU A 41 -10.07 -1.24 -3.05
CA GLU A 41 -9.37 -0.96 -4.31
C GLU A 41 -8.61 0.37 -4.18
N LEU A 42 -7.32 0.32 -4.48
CA LEU A 42 -6.34 1.41 -4.35
C LEU A 42 -6.67 2.63 -5.23
N LEU A 43 -7.50 2.43 -6.25
CA LEU A 43 -7.92 3.44 -7.20
C LEU A 43 -9.43 3.39 -7.32
N LEU A 44 -10.12 4.23 -6.54
CA LEU A 44 -11.56 4.33 -6.63
C LEU A 44 -11.92 5.36 -7.70
N GLN A 45 -12.58 4.89 -8.76
CA GLN A 45 -13.10 5.75 -9.80
C GLN A 45 -14.59 6.02 -9.56
N TYR A 46 -14.95 7.29 -9.44
CA TYR A 46 -16.34 7.72 -9.26
C TYR A 46 -16.83 8.53 -10.44
N SER A 47 -18.04 8.25 -10.91
CA SER A 47 -18.75 9.09 -11.87
C SER A 47 -20.22 9.19 -11.48
N CYS A 48 -20.93 10.16 -12.05
CA CYS A 48 -22.35 10.32 -11.81
C CYS A 48 -23.10 10.52 -13.13
N ALA A 49 -24.36 10.12 -13.16
CA ALA A 49 -25.25 10.35 -14.29
C ALA A 49 -26.60 10.85 -13.80
N LEU A 50 -27.28 11.59 -14.64
CA LEU A 50 -28.69 11.93 -14.42
C LEU A 50 -29.54 10.68 -14.72
N HIS A 51 -30.43 10.31 -13.80
CA HIS A 51 -31.28 9.14 -13.97
C HIS A 51 -32.17 9.29 -15.21
N GLY A 52 -32.25 8.25 -16.03
CA GLY A 52 -33.00 8.26 -17.29
C GLY A 52 -32.29 8.93 -18.47
N HIS A 53 -31.03 9.37 -18.31
CA HIS A 53 -30.22 9.93 -19.39
C HIS A 53 -29.00 9.05 -19.71
N THR A 54 -28.52 9.15 -20.95
CA THR A 54 -27.36 8.38 -21.45
C THR A 54 -26.01 9.00 -21.08
N TYR A 55 -25.99 10.24 -20.62
CA TYR A 55 -24.75 10.95 -20.31
C TYR A 55 -24.25 10.62 -18.90
N ILE A 56 -23.03 10.07 -18.84
CA ILE A 56 -22.28 9.83 -17.61
C ILE A 56 -21.18 10.89 -17.53
N SER A 57 -20.99 11.49 -16.35
CA SER A 57 -19.93 12.45 -16.12
C SER A 57 -18.55 11.84 -16.37
N PRO A 58 -17.54 12.66 -16.67
CA PRO A 58 -16.15 12.23 -16.55
C PRO A 58 -15.89 11.61 -15.18
N ALA A 59 -15.04 10.59 -15.15
CA ALA A 59 -14.68 9.90 -13.93
C ALA A 59 -13.66 10.69 -13.11
N VAL A 60 -13.90 10.78 -11.81
CA VAL A 60 -12.99 11.36 -10.83
C VAL A 60 -12.28 10.22 -10.11
N HIS A 61 -10.94 10.29 -10.08
CA HIS A 61 -10.12 9.29 -9.41
C HIS A 61 -9.79 9.77 -8.00
N LEU A 62 -10.13 8.95 -7.01
CA LEU A 62 -9.71 9.17 -5.63
C LEU A 62 -8.42 8.40 -5.37
N ASN A 63 -7.34 9.14 -5.15
CA ASN A 63 -6.06 8.59 -4.70
C ASN A 63 -5.96 8.68 -3.17
N VAL A 64 -6.07 7.53 -2.51
CA VAL A 64 -6.02 7.41 -1.05
C VAL A 64 -4.60 7.08 -0.62
N MET A 65 -4.00 7.97 0.15
CA MET A 65 -2.63 7.89 0.64
C MET A 65 -2.63 7.38 2.08
N TYR A 66 -1.69 6.51 2.42
CA TYR A 66 -1.60 5.86 3.73
C TYR A 66 -0.15 5.47 4.05
N PRO A 67 0.20 5.34 5.35
CA PRO A 67 1.51 4.86 5.79
C PRO A 67 1.73 3.41 5.36
N PRO A 68 2.97 2.90 5.37
CA PRO A 68 3.26 1.51 5.02
C PRO A 68 2.48 0.52 5.89
N LYS A 69 1.94 -0.52 5.26
CA LYS A 69 1.20 -1.63 5.88
C LYS A 69 1.70 -2.94 5.31
N ASN A 70 1.34 -4.05 5.99
CA ASN A 70 1.74 -5.40 5.58
C ASN A 70 3.25 -5.47 5.30
N VAL A 71 4.06 -4.91 6.21
CA VAL A 71 5.51 -4.89 6.05
C VAL A 71 6.03 -6.29 6.35
N LEU A 72 6.64 -6.94 5.36
CA LEU A 72 7.04 -8.34 5.41
C LEU A 72 8.49 -8.51 4.98
N VAL A 73 9.20 -9.35 5.72
CA VAL A 73 10.58 -9.76 5.41
C VAL A 73 10.58 -11.13 4.76
N SER A 74 11.20 -11.22 3.58
CA SER A 74 11.40 -12.47 2.85
C SER A 74 12.88 -12.85 2.85
N ILE A 75 13.17 -14.13 3.11
CA ILE A 75 14.54 -14.65 3.05
C ILE A 75 14.85 -15.11 1.63
N ILE A 76 15.97 -14.63 1.10
CA ILE A 76 16.57 -15.07 -0.16
C ILE A 76 17.94 -15.64 0.15
N GLN A 77 18.07 -16.95 -0.01
CA GLN A 77 19.36 -17.61 0.15
C GLN A 77 20.20 -17.41 -1.13
N SER A 78 21.33 -16.73 -1.01
CA SER A 78 22.37 -16.75 -2.05
C SER A 78 23.32 -17.91 -1.76
N ALA A 79 23.19 -19.00 -2.51
CA ALA A 79 24.14 -20.10 -2.44
C ALA A 79 25.37 -19.75 -3.29
N GLN A 80 26.47 -19.36 -2.65
CA GLN A 80 27.79 -19.41 -3.28
C GLN A 80 28.36 -20.81 -3.08
N PHE A 81 28.27 -21.63 -4.12
CA PHE A 81 28.85 -22.96 -4.17
C PHE A 81 30.29 -22.87 -4.67
N TRP A 82 31.23 -22.56 -3.77
CA TRP A 82 32.62 -23.00 -3.88
C TRP A 82 33.18 -23.29 -2.49
N GLU A 83 34.08 -24.26 -2.46
CA GLU A 83 34.67 -24.89 -1.27
C GLU A 83 35.30 -23.83 -0.35
N GLY A 84 34.66 -23.55 0.80
CA GLY A 84 35.21 -22.75 1.88
C GLY A 84 34.59 -21.36 2.11
N ASP A 85 33.55 -20.95 1.38
CA ASP A 85 33.00 -19.59 1.49
C ASP A 85 31.74 -19.49 2.37
N SER A 86 31.66 -18.44 3.19
CA SER A 86 30.56 -18.19 4.13
C SER A 86 29.24 -17.94 3.39
N VAL A 87 28.17 -18.66 3.74
CA VAL A 87 26.84 -18.48 3.11
C VAL A 87 26.26 -17.13 3.52
N THR A 88 26.15 -16.20 2.57
CA THR A 88 25.42 -14.95 2.82
C THR A 88 23.92 -15.18 2.65
N VAL A 89 23.14 -14.73 3.63
CA VAL A 89 21.66 -14.79 3.55
C VAL A 89 21.16 -13.38 3.30
N THR A 90 20.54 -13.17 2.14
CA THR A 90 19.91 -11.89 1.81
C THR A 90 18.48 -11.89 2.31
N VAL A 91 18.03 -10.80 2.90
CA VAL A 91 16.63 -10.58 3.27
C VAL A 91 16.09 -9.39 2.50
N ILE A 92 14.83 -9.45 2.08
CA ILE A 92 14.14 -8.38 1.36
C ILE A 92 12.94 -7.92 2.17
N CYS A 93 12.79 -6.61 2.32
CA CYS A 93 11.65 -5.97 2.92
C CYS A 93 10.64 -5.57 1.84
N SER A 94 9.39 -5.94 2.04
CA SER A 94 8.26 -5.54 1.21
C SER A 94 7.23 -4.82 2.05
N SER A 95 6.52 -3.87 1.47
CA SER A 95 5.47 -3.10 2.15
C SER A 95 4.42 -2.63 1.16
N ASP A 96 3.17 -2.61 1.58
CA ASP A 96 2.07 -1.97 0.88
C ASP A 96 1.93 -0.51 1.37
N ALA A 97 2.19 0.47 0.51
CA ALA A 97 2.18 1.87 0.89
C ALA A 97 1.79 2.77 -0.29
N ASN A 98 1.06 3.85 -0.01
CA ASN A 98 0.79 4.90 -0.99
C ASN A 98 1.05 6.29 -0.37
N PRO A 99 2.11 7.02 -0.80
CA PRO A 99 3.02 6.69 -1.88
C PRO A 99 3.95 5.53 -1.48
N PRO A 100 4.62 4.88 -2.46
CA PRO A 100 5.53 3.78 -2.20
C PRO A 100 6.58 4.14 -1.14
N ALA A 101 6.83 3.21 -0.21
CA ALA A 101 7.92 3.35 0.74
C ALA A 101 9.26 3.17 0.00
N LEU A 102 10.12 4.19 0.07
CA LEU A 102 11.45 4.16 -0.53
C LEU A 102 12.56 4.11 0.54
N ASN A 103 12.22 4.42 1.79
CA ASN A 103 13.15 4.40 2.91
C ASN A 103 12.91 3.13 3.74
N PHE A 104 13.91 2.27 3.79
CA PHE A 104 13.90 1.03 4.58
C PHE A 104 15.12 1.01 5.48
N SER A 105 14.88 0.68 6.75
CA SER A 105 15.91 0.51 7.78
C SER A 105 15.84 -0.89 8.35
N TRP A 106 16.99 -1.54 8.47
CA TRP A 106 17.10 -2.90 9.02
C TRP A 106 17.61 -2.85 10.45
N PHE A 107 17.05 -3.72 11.28
CA PHE A 107 17.40 -3.83 12.69
C PHE A 107 17.52 -5.30 13.07
N LYS A 108 18.34 -5.55 14.10
CA LYS A 108 18.47 -6.84 14.77
C LYS A 108 17.89 -6.69 16.17
N GLU A 109 17.07 -7.65 16.64
CA GLU A 109 16.35 -7.51 17.93
C GLU A 109 17.26 -7.18 19.13
N ASP A 110 18.51 -7.65 19.12
CA ASP A 110 19.48 -7.44 20.21
C ASP A 110 20.29 -6.13 20.09
N GLU A 111 20.09 -5.36 19.02
CA GLU A 111 20.84 -4.14 18.73
C GLU A 111 19.93 -2.92 18.68
N SER A 112 20.34 -1.83 19.32
CA SER A 112 19.57 -0.59 19.37
C SER A 112 19.66 0.26 18.10
N SER A 113 20.67 -0.01 17.26
CA SER A 113 21.00 0.78 16.08
C SER A 113 20.59 0.05 14.80
N ALA A 114 20.35 0.82 13.74
CA ALA A 114 20.12 0.22 12.42
C ALA A 114 21.38 -0.52 11.95
N VAL A 115 21.21 -1.77 11.54
CA VAL A 115 22.28 -2.63 11.02
C VAL A 115 22.47 -2.48 9.52
N GLY A 116 21.51 -1.84 8.84
CA GLY A 116 21.57 -1.61 7.40
C GLY A 116 20.42 -0.75 6.91
N SER A 117 20.48 -0.38 5.63
CA SER A 117 19.45 0.39 4.95
C SER A 117 19.25 -0.12 3.52
N GLY A 118 18.10 0.22 2.93
CA GLY A 118 17.71 -0.24 1.61
C GLY A 118 16.73 -1.42 1.65
N GLN A 119 16.09 -1.68 0.52
CA GLN A 119 15.02 -2.69 0.45
C GLN A 119 15.53 -4.11 0.69
N SER A 120 16.78 -4.39 0.35
CA SER A 120 17.47 -5.65 0.63
C SER A 120 18.63 -5.44 1.60
N PHE A 121 18.92 -6.46 2.41
CA PHE A 121 20.03 -6.47 3.34
C PHE A 121 20.66 -7.87 3.39
N SER A 122 21.98 -7.93 3.37
CA SER A 122 22.73 -9.19 3.47
C SER A 122 23.15 -9.43 4.92
N ALA A 123 22.53 -10.41 5.57
CA ALA A 123 22.88 -10.83 6.92
C ALA A 123 24.17 -11.68 6.88
N LEU A 124 25.20 -11.18 7.56
CA LEU A 124 26.50 -11.87 7.72
C LEU A 124 26.56 -12.73 8.98
N GLN A 125 25.58 -12.57 9.88
CA GLN A 125 25.54 -13.24 11.17
C GLN A 125 24.13 -13.79 11.41
N SER A 126 24.05 -14.91 12.11
CA SER A 126 22.79 -15.45 12.60
C SER A 126 22.14 -14.48 13.59
N GLY A 127 20.81 -14.39 13.55
CA GLY A 127 20.05 -13.48 14.40
C GLY A 127 18.63 -13.27 13.93
N ARG A 128 17.85 -12.51 14.70
CA ARG A 128 16.48 -12.13 14.36
C ARG A 128 16.48 -10.71 13.80
N PHE A 129 16.07 -10.57 12.55
CA PHE A 129 16.09 -9.30 11.82
C PHE A 129 14.67 -8.85 11.48
N TYR A 130 14.42 -7.56 11.58
CA TYR A 130 13.19 -6.93 11.12
C TYR A 130 13.52 -5.67 10.31
N CYS A 131 12.59 -5.27 9.44
CA CYS A 131 12.70 -4.03 8.70
C CYS A 131 11.64 -3.03 9.16
N GLU A 132 11.97 -1.75 9.06
CA GLU A 132 11.05 -0.64 9.20
C GLU A 132 10.95 0.08 7.85
N ALA A 133 9.74 0.10 7.28
CA ALA A 133 9.45 0.81 6.04
C ALA A 133 8.88 2.20 6.38
N HIS A 134 9.30 3.23 5.66
CA HIS A 134 8.88 4.61 5.88
C HIS A 134 8.46 5.31 4.58
N ASN A 135 7.33 5.99 4.62
CA ASN A 135 6.90 6.96 3.62
C ASN A 135 6.52 8.29 4.29
N GLN A 136 6.12 9.28 3.50
CA GLN A 136 5.77 10.62 4.01
C GLN A 136 4.56 10.65 4.98
N HIS A 137 3.80 9.55 5.09
CA HIS A 137 2.62 9.45 5.95
C HIS A 137 2.86 8.63 7.22
N GLY A 138 4.05 8.03 7.37
CA GLY A 138 4.45 7.32 8.58
C GLY A 138 5.37 6.13 8.30
N SER A 139 5.54 5.30 9.33
CA SER A 139 6.34 4.08 9.27
C SER A 139 5.63 2.90 9.91
N GLN A 140 6.06 1.70 9.51
CA GLN A 140 5.60 0.45 10.08
C GLN A 140 6.75 -0.56 10.08
N ARG A 141 6.80 -1.37 11.14
CA ARG A 141 7.77 -2.46 11.30
C ARG A 141 7.17 -3.78 10.85
N SER A 142 8.02 -4.64 10.28
CA SER A 142 7.70 -6.04 10.06
C SER A 142 7.82 -6.84 11.35
N ASP A 143 7.25 -8.03 11.34
CA ASP A 143 7.66 -9.07 12.28
C ASP A 143 9.14 -9.45 12.03
N ALA A 144 9.82 -9.85 13.09
CA ALA A 144 11.21 -10.27 13.01
C ALA A 144 11.34 -11.73 12.55
N VAL A 145 12.24 -11.95 11.59
CA VAL A 145 12.53 -13.23 10.96
C VAL A 145 13.88 -13.76 11.44
N ALA A 146 13.93 -15.04 11.81
CA ALA A 146 15.15 -15.71 12.23
C ALA A 146 16.00 -16.11 11.02
N VAL A 147 17.23 -15.57 10.95
CA VAL A 147 18.23 -15.90 9.95
C VAL A 147 19.30 -16.78 10.58
N THR A 148 19.61 -17.89 9.92
CA THR A 148 20.71 -18.80 10.32
C THR A 148 21.72 -18.86 9.19
N VAL A 149 22.91 -18.33 9.45
CA VAL A 149 24.09 -18.49 8.60
C VAL A 149 24.80 -19.78 9.03
N LYS A 150 25.11 -20.66 8.07
CA LYS A 150 25.81 -21.93 8.30
C LYS A 150 27.24 -21.85 7.79
#